data_AF-A0A9X6RPJ8-F1
#
_entry.id   AF-A0A9X6RPJ8-F1
#
_cell.length_a   1.000
_cell.length_b   1.000
_cell.length_c   1.000
_cell.angle_alpha   90.00
_cell.angle_beta   90.00
_cell.angle_gamma   90.00
#
_symmetry.space_group_name_H-M   'P 1'
#
loop_
_entity.id
_entity.type
_entity.pdbx_description
1 polymer ?
#
loop_
_entity_poly.entity_id
_entity_poly.type
_entity_poly.pdbx_seq_one_letter_code
_entity_poly.pdbx_strand_id
1 'polypeptide(L)'
;MPQTVSDMSIQLQKRAKFIGRLNDRTVGGLVAAVTATTKKPKPCISESYLGLCKDDDVACAQSCANENLISGKCGPIRKGGLFQACFCQGCAGTTPESTVVEVTTTSTASTTSIVPSNNLMNNRLFEGDIIGINLALIARSLTNRKKAQNGLTDQRSRWVNGVIPYYIAEGFNLTQQGIIWDAMNDFSSQTCIKFQPLSDDPDSILFQATSSRDECGSSQVGRKGGVQNVYLSVADDRDCVSKGIIQHKLMHVV
;
A
#
# COMPACT_ATOMS: atom_id res chain seq x y z
N MET A 1 8.55 -28.41 -59.99
CA MET A 1 7.49 -28.51 -58.97
C MET A 1 6.35 -29.36 -59.54
N PRO A 2 5.57 -30.10 -58.73
CA PRO A 2 6.06 -30.87 -57.57
C PRO A 2 5.31 -32.23 -57.34
N GLN A 3 5.94 -33.13 -56.57
CA GLN A 3 5.35 -34.30 -55.85
C GLN A 3 4.68 -35.42 -56.71
N THR A 4 4.41 -36.64 -56.24
CA THR A 4 4.57 -37.33 -54.92
C THR A 4 5.09 -38.76 -55.14
N VAL A 5 5.92 -39.31 -54.24
CA VAL A 5 6.14 -40.76 -54.14
C VAL A 5 6.02 -41.18 -52.68
N SER A 6 5.31 -42.28 -52.44
CA SER A 6 5.01 -42.84 -51.13
C SER A 6 6.02 -43.88 -50.67
N ASP A 7 5.84 -44.28 -49.40
CA ASP A 7 6.04 -45.65 -48.89
C ASP A 7 7.41 -46.00 -48.25
N MET A 8 7.38 -47.13 -47.55
CA MET A 8 8.39 -47.79 -46.72
C MET A 8 8.59 -47.22 -45.31
N SER A 9 7.67 -47.68 -44.45
CA SER A 9 8.00 -48.27 -43.15
C SER A 9 9.30 -49.11 -43.13
N ILE A 10 9.73 -49.48 -41.91
CA ILE A 10 10.83 -50.41 -41.57
C ILE A 10 12.21 -49.74 -41.52
N GLN A 11 12.52 -49.09 -40.38
CA GLN A 11 13.75 -49.41 -39.63
C GLN A 11 13.68 -49.03 -38.13
N LEU A 12 14.24 -49.92 -37.30
CA LEU A 12 14.88 -49.63 -36.00
C LEU A 12 14.02 -49.23 -34.78
N GLN A 13 12.87 -49.88 -34.59
CA GLN A 13 12.21 -49.99 -33.27
C GLN A 13 12.87 -51.07 -32.34
N LYS A 14 14.17 -51.32 -32.47
CA LYS A 14 14.91 -52.39 -31.75
C LYS A 14 16.33 -51.97 -31.35
N ARG A 15 16.51 -51.45 -30.13
CA ARG A 15 17.80 -51.47 -29.39
C ARG A 15 17.67 -51.27 -27.88
N ALA A 16 16.78 -52.06 -27.26
CA ALA A 16 16.82 -52.30 -25.81
C ALA A 16 17.72 -53.52 -25.49
N LYS A 17 18.43 -53.46 -24.34
CA LYS A 17 19.31 -54.48 -23.71
C LYS A 17 20.62 -54.84 -24.43
N PHE A 18 21.72 -54.20 -23.99
CA PHE A 18 23.15 -54.63 -23.87
C PHE A 18 24.04 -53.37 -23.76
N ILE A 19 25.09 -53.20 -22.93
CA ILE A 19 25.75 -53.90 -21.78
C ILE A 19 26.16 -52.74 -20.80
N GLY A 20 26.29 -52.86 -19.46
CA GLY A 20 26.24 -54.02 -18.56
C GLY A 20 26.30 -53.64 -17.06
N ARG A 21 26.57 -54.65 -16.23
CA ARG A 21 26.69 -54.59 -14.75
C ARG A 21 28.04 -53.99 -14.28
N LEU A 22 28.20 -53.93 -12.94
CA LEU A 22 29.35 -53.55 -12.08
C LEU A 22 29.08 -52.19 -11.40
N ASN A 23 29.02 -52.04 -10.08
CA ASN A 23 29.25 -53.00 -8.99
C ASN A 23 28.29 -52.77 -7.81
N ASP A 24 27.97 -53.86 -7.10
CA ASP A 24 27.41 -53.82 -5.76
C ASP A 24 28.53 -53.50 -4.75
N ARG A 25 28.34 -52.47 -3.94
CA ARG A 25 28.98 -52.32 -2.62
C ARG A 25 28.01 -51.65 -1.66
N THR A 26 27.23 -52.48 -0.99
CA THR A 26 26.62 -52.16 0.29
C THR A 26 27.65 -51.60 1.29
N VAL A 27 27.45 -50.35 1.70
CA VAL A 27 27.97 -49.82 2.96
C VAL A 27 26.77 -49.23 3.70
N GLY A 28 26.57 -49.65 4.95
CA GLY A 28 25.43 -49.24 5.74
C GLY A 28 25.44 -47.74 6.02
N GLY A 29 24.47 -47.03 5.47
CA GLY A 29 24.13 -45.66 5.81
C GLY A 29 22.62 -45.55 5.98
N LEU A 30 22.16 -45.03 7.11
CA LEU A 30 20.75 -44.80 7.36
C LEU A 30 20.27 -43.68 6.43
N VAL A 31 19.77 -44.03 5.24
CA VAL A 31 19.13 -43.06 4.33
C VAL A 31 17.80 -42.69 4.96
N ALA A 32 17.83 -41.67 5.82
CA ALA A 32 16.64 -41.00 6.30
C ALA A 32 15.88 -40.51 5.06
N ALA A 33 14.69 -41.05 4.83
CA ALA A 33 13.78 -40.51 3.83
C ALA A 33 13.41 -39.10 4.30
N VAL A 34 14.10 -38.10 3.77
CA VAL A 34 13.76 -36.69 3.94
C VAL A 34 12.44 -36.49 3.21
N THR A 35 11.35 -36.71 3.94
CA THR A 35 10.03 -36.28 3.54
C THR A 35 10.10 -34.77 3.41
N ALA A 36 10.23 -34.31 2.17
CA ALA A 36 10.16 -32.89 1.86
C ALA A 36 8.77 -32.41 2.26
N THR A 37 8.64 -31.87 3.48
CA THR A 37 7.44 -31.17 3.90
C THR A 37 7.35 -29.93 3.03
N THR A 38 6.60 -30.03 1.93
CA THR A 38 6.32 -28.93 1.02
C THR A 38 5.51 -27.89 1.77
N LYS A 39 6.23 -26.99 2.46
CA LYS A 39 5.68 -25.86 3.18
C LYS A 39 4.90 -25.05 2.15
N LYS A 40 3.56 -25.11 2.21
CA LYS A 40 2.69 -24.44 1.24
C LYS A 40 3.18 -22.99 1.08
N PRO A 41 3.42 -22.51 -0.16
CA PRO A 41 3.85 -21.14 -0.36
C PRO A 41 2.82 -20.22 0.31
N LYS A 42 3.29 -19.24 1.08
CA LYS A 42 2.39 -18.27 1.71
C LYS A 42 1.64 -17.53 0.59
N PRO A 43 0.31 -17.38 0.68
CA PRO A 43 -0.41 -16.54 -0.26
C PRO A 43 0.04 -15.09 -0.09
N CYS A 44 0.11 -14.36 -1.19
CA CYS A 44 0.26 -12.90 -1.21
C CYS A 44 -1.13 -12.26 -1.30
N ILE A 45 -1.20 -10.93 -1.18
CA ILE A 45 -2.44 -10.17 -1.38
C ILE A 45 -2.40 -9.62 -2.81
N SER A 46 -3.53 -9.70 -3.53
CA SER A 46 -3.68 -9.08 -4.86
C SER A 46 -3.49 -7.57 -4.75
N GLU A 47 -2.64 -6.99 -5.58
CA GLU A 47 -2.44 -5.52 -5.63
C GLU A 47 -3.46 -4.84 -6.58
N SER A 48 -4.08 -5.60 -7.49
CA SER A 48 -5.09 -5.12 -8.45
C SER A 48 -6.55 -5.30 -8.01
N TYR A 49 -6.82 -5.97 -6.89
CA TYR A 49 -8.17 -6.15 -6.37
C TYR A 49 -8.65 -4.94 -5.56
N LEU A 50 -9.60 -4.19 -6.12
CA LEU A 50 -10.17 -2.97 -5.53
C LEU A 50 -11.52 -3.19 -4.81
N GLY A 51 -11.96 -4.45 -4.65
CA GLY A 51 -13.26 -4.79 -4.06
C GLY A 51 -13.26 -4.87 -2.53
N LEU A 52 -14.46 -4.77 -1.94
CA LEU A 52 -14.67 -5.14 -0.54
C LEU A 52 -14.79 -6.67 -0.44
N CYS A 53 -13.67 -7.36 -0.19
CA CYS A 53 -13.66 -8.82 -0.07
C CYS A 53 -14.69 -9.31 0.95
N LYS A 54 -15.73 -9.96 0.45
CA LYS A 54 -16.81 -10.61 1.22
C LYS A 54 -17.19 -11.88 0.49
N ASP A 55 -17.34 -12.97 1.23
CA ASP A 55 -17.92 -14.25 0.76
C ASP A 55 -17.38 -14.79 -0.57
N ASP A 56 -16.06 -15.03 -0.64
CA ASP A 56 -15.36 -15.66 -1.77
C ASP A 56 -15.63 -14.98 -3.14
N ASP A 57 -15.63 -13.63 -3.14
CA ASP A 57 -15.89 -12.76 -4.30
C ASP A 57 -15.21 -13.22 -5.60
N VAL A 58 -16.02 -13.38 -6.65
CA VAL A 58 -15.58 -13.77 -8.00
C VAL A 58 -14.58 -12.75 -8.58
N ALA A 59 -14.69 -11.46 -8.25
CA ALA A 59 -13.75 -10.45 -8.69
C ALA A 59 -12.35 -10.65 -8.07
N CYS A 60 -12.24 -11.21 -6.86
CA CYS A 60 -10.94 -11.55 -6.27
C CYS A 60 -10.23 -12.66 -7.06
N ALA A 61 -10.96 -13.70 -7.48
CA ALA A 61 -10.40 -14.73 -8.35
C ALA A 61 -9.94 -14.18 -9.71
N GLN A 62 -10.69 -13.21 -10.27
CA GLN A 62 -10.33 -12.53 -11.53
C GLN A 62 -9.10 -11.63 -11.39
N SER A 63 -8.98 -10.83 -10.32
CA SER A 63 -7.79 -10.00 -10.07
C SER A 63 -6.51 -10.83 -9.93
N CYS A 64 -6.54 -11.94 -9.16
CA CYS A 64 -5.40 -12.84 -9.09
C CYS A 64 -5.05 -13.46 -10.47
N ALA A 65 -6.05 -13.79 -11.30
CA ALA A 65 -5.80 -14.31 -12.65
C ALA A 65 -5.16 -13.25 -13.56
N ASN A 66 -5.57 -11.98 -13.46
CA ASN A 66 -4.97 -10.85 -14.19
C ASN A 66 -3.49 -10.62 -13.78
N GLU A 67 -3.13 -10.93 -12.54
CA GLU A 67 -1.75 -10.90 -12.02
C GLU A 67 -0.93 -12.15 -12.44
N ASN A 68 -1.47 -13.04 -13.28
CA ASN A 68 -0.90 -14.34 -13.64
C ASN A 68 -0.69 -15.30 -12.44
N LEU A 69 -1.51 -15.16 -11.39
CA LEU A 69 -1.48 -16.01 -10.20
C LEU A 69 -2.50 -17.15 -10.30
N ILE A 70 -2.30 -18.21 -9.53
CA ILE A 70 -2.96 -19.52 -9.70
C ILE A 70 -4.44 -19.48 -9.31
N SER A 71 -4.79 -18.74 -8.26
CA SER A 71 -6.15 -18.60 -7.73
C SER A 71 -6.23 -17.48 -6.71
N GLY A 72 -7.41 -16.90 -6.52
CA GLY A 72 -7.71 -15.89 -5.50
C GLY A 72 -8.85 -16.32 -4.57
N LYS A 73 -8.75 -15.98 -3.28
CA LYS A 73 -9.81 -16.17 -2.27
C LYS A 73 -9.86 -15.01 -1.27
N CYS A 74 -11.04 -14.62 -0.84
CA CYS A 74 -11.18 -13.65 0.24
C CYS A 74 -10.89 -14.31 1.60
N GLY A 75 -10.12 -13.64 2.45
CA GLY A 75 -9.81 -14.13 3.79
C GLY A 75 -9.36 -13.02 4.73
N PRO A 76 -9.40 -13.23 6.06
CA PRO A 76 -9.08 -12.18 7.03
C PRO A 76 -7.58 -11.89 7.09
N ILE A 77 -7.20 -10.60 7.06
CA ILE A 77 -5.78 -10.15 7.07
C ILE A 77 -5.06 -10.58 8.36
N ARG A 78 -5.79 -10.62 9.48
CA ARG A 78 -5.33 -11.17 10.77
C ARG A 78 -6.35 -12.18 11.27
N LYS A 79 -5.90 -13.25 11.94
CA LYS A 79 -6.78 -14.29 12.48
C LYS A 79 -7.81 -13.69 13.45
N GLY A 80 -9.09 -13.73 13.09
CA GLY A 80 -10.19 -13.11 13.86
C GLY A 80 -10.43 -11.61 13.59
N GLY A 81 -9.77 -11.01 12.60
CA GLY A 81 -9.99 -9.64 12.18
C GLY A 81 -11.23 -9.46 11.29
N LEU A 82 -11.88 -8.30 11.39
CA LEU A 82 -13.07 -7.94 10.60
C LEU A 82 -12.75 -7.66 9.11
N PHE A 83 -11.50 -7.29 8.81
CA PHE A 83 -11.05 -6.91 7.47
C PHE A 83 -10.55 -8.13 6.69
N GLN A 84 -11.17 -8.37 5.53
CA GLN A 84 -10.76 -9.38 4.57
C GLN A 84 -9.96 -8.75 3.42
N ALA A 85 -9.01 -9.49 2.88
CA ALA A 85 -8.26 -9.16 1.67
C ALA A 85 -8.34 -10.31 0.66
N CYS A 86 -8.09 -9.99 -0.61
CA CYS A 86 -7.98 -10.99 -1.65
C CYS A 86 -6.60 -11.66 -1.60
N PHE A 87 -6.55 -12.91 -1.19
CA PHE A 87 -5.33 -13.70 -1.10
C PHE A 87 -5.12 -14.53 -2.37
N CYS A 88 -4.02 -14.27 -3.07
CA CYS A 88 -3.61 -15.01 -4.25
C CYS A 88 -2.62 -16.14 -3.91
N GLN A 89 -2.68 -17.23 -4.68
CA GLN A 89 -1.74 -18.35 -4.60
C GLN A 89 -0.83 -18.39 -5.84
N GLY A 90 0.42 -18.86 -5.68
CA GLY A 90 1.41 -18.92 -6.78
C GLY A 90 2.43 -17.76 -6.79
N CYS A 91 2.38 -16.90 -5.79
CA CYS A 91 3.30 -15.78 -5.63
C CYS A 91 4.75 -16.27 -5.49
N ALA A 92 5.70 -15.56 -6.11
CA ALA A 92 7.12 -15.91 -6.05
C ALA A 92 7.66 -15.76 -4.62
N GLY A 93 7.98 -16.89 -3.99
CA GLY A 93 8.56 -16.91 -2.64
C GLY A 93 10.04 -16.53 -2.66
N THR A 94 10.38 -15.44 -1.97
CA THR A 94 11.78 -15.00 -1.78
C THR A 94 12.53 -15.88 -0.77
N THR A 95 13.86 -15.70 -0.74
CA THR A 95 14.90 -16.27 0.15
C THR A 95 15.52 -17.61 -0.32
N PRO A 96 16.85 -17.79 -0.18
CA PRO A 96 17.76 -17.09 0.75
C PRO A 96 18.77 -16.11 0.13
N GLU A 97 19.33 -15.30 1.04
CA GLU A 97 20.69 -14.73 1.00
C GLU A 97 21.01 -13.60 -0.01
N SER A 98 20.95 -12.36 0.47
CA SER A 98 21.57 -11.21 -0.18
C SER A 98 23.08 -11.25 0.03
N THR A 99 23.83 -11.70 -0.98
CA THR A 99 25.28 -11.55 -1.02
C THR A 99 25.65 -10.06 -1.04
N VAL A 100 26.41 -9.62 -0.04
CA VAL A 100 27.02 -8.29 -0.04
C VAL A 100 28.10 -8.27 -1.13
N VAL A 101 27.90 -7.46 -2.17
CA VAL A 101 28.95 -7.14 -3.14
C VAL A 101 29.60 -5.83 -2.69
N GLU A 102 30.79 -5.96 -2.11
CA GLU A 102 31.63 -4.84 -1.72
C GLU A 102 32.22 -4.19 -2.99
N VAL A 103 31.80 -2.95 -3.29
CA VAL A 103 32.34 -2.16 -4.41
C VAL A 103 33.21 -1.04 -3.85
N THR A 104 34.52 -1.28 -3.85
CA THR A 104 35.52 -0.28 -3.52
C THR A 104 35.63 0.75 -4.65
N THR A 105 35.11 1.96 -4.44
CA THR A 105 35.41 3.11 -5.31
C THR A 105 36.00 4.28 -4.53
N THR A 106 37.03 4.86 -5.12
CA THR A 106 38.03 5.72 -4.49
C THR A 106 37.49 7.09 -4.09
N SER A 107 38.00 7.65 -2.98
CA SER A 107 37.61 8.97 -2.51
C SER A 107 38.03 10.10 -3.47
N THR A 108 37.09 10.93 -3.89
CA THR A 108 37.34 12.35 -4.15
C THR A 108 36.43 13.17 -3.25
N ALA A 109 37.03 13.97 -2.37
CA ALA A 109 36.28 14.79 -1.44
C ALA A 109 35.52 15.90 -2.20
N SER A 110 34.22 15.99 -1.96
CA SER A 110 33.42 17.18 -2.27
C SER A 110 32.39 17.38 -1.17
N THR A 111 32.20 18.65 -0.82
CA THR A 111 31.81 19.09 0.52
C THR A 111 30.44 18.57 0.98
N THR A 112 30.41 18.06 2.21
CA THR A 112 29.20 17.61 2.89
C THR A 112 28.16 18.72 3.03
N SER A 113 27.02 18.56 2.36
CA SER A 113 25.76 19.22 2.71
C SER A 113 24.64 18.17 2.82
N ILE A 114 24.70 17.47 3.95
CA ILE A 114 23.59 16.91 4.74
C ILE A 114 22.22 16.85 4.05
N VAL A 115 21.78 15.62 3.76
CA VAL A 115 20.41 15.09 3.64
C VAL A 115 19.30 16.05 3.15
N PRO A 116 18.62 15.78 2.01
CA PRO A 116 17.45 16.55 1.64
C PRO A 116 16.36 16.34 2.69
N SER A 117 16.07 17.38 3.46
CA SER A 117 14.95 17.36 4.40
C SER A 117 13.66 17.13 3.62
N ASN A 118 12.83 16.19 4.09
CA ASN A 118 11.46 15.96 3.61
C ASN A 118 10.61 17.20 3.99
N ASN A 119 10.82 18.31 3.26
CA ASN A 119 10.41 19.62 3.73
C ASN A 119 8.92 19.85 3.46
N LEU A 120 8.09 19.26 4.33
CA LEU A 120 6.63 19.35 4.38
C LEU A 120 6.13 20.77 4.72
N MET A 121 7.03 21.70 5.02
CA MET A 121 6.68 23.10 5.30
C MET A 121 6.46 23.85 3.99
N ASN A 122 5.20 24.22 3.71
CA ASN A 122 4.85 25.12 2.63
C ASN A 122 4.58 26.54 3.16
N ASN A 123 5.50 27.47 2.90
CA ASN A 123 5.39 28.88 3.33
C ASN A 123 4.19 29.66 2.72
N ARG A 124 3.45 29.07 1.78
CA ARG A 124 2.20 29.61 1.21
C ARG A 124 0.97 29.20 2.03
N LEU A 125 1.09 28.18 2.87
CA LEU A 125 0.03 27.68 3.74
C LEU A 125 0.14 28.31 5.14
N PHE A 126 -0.96 28.29 5.88
CA PHE A 126 -0.91 28.72 7.28
C PHE A 126 -0.17 27.66 8.10
N GLU A 127 0.79 28.09 8.94
CA GLU A 127 1.65 27.23 9.76
C GLU A 127 2.40 26.10 9.00
N GLY A 128 2.50 26.21 7.67
CA GLY A 128 3.20 25.27 6.80
C GLY A 128 2.31 24.21 6.16
N ASP A 129 1.13 23.92 6.72
CA ASP A 129 0.31 22.77 6.31
C ASP A 129 -1.22 22.98 6.36
N ILE A 130 -1.71 24.15 6.78
CA ILE A 130 -3.14 24.45 6.85
C ILE A 130 -3.60 25.22 5.59
N ILE A 131 -4.54 24.62 4.86
CA ILE A 131 -5.21 25.20 3.69
C ILE A 131 -6.54 25.87 4.07
N GLY A 132 -7.07 26.71 3.16
CA GLY A 132 -8.38 27.35 3.32
C GLY A 132 -8.41 28.57 4.25
N ILE A 133 -7.25 29.06 4.72
CA ILE A 133 -7.13 30.32 5.47
C ILE A 133 -6.53 31.39 4.55
N ASN A 134 -7.19 32.55 4.44
CA ASN A 134 -6.69 33.65 3.64
C ASN A 134 -5.58 34.42 4.39
N LEU A 135 -4.32 34.09 4.10
CA LEU A 135 -3.12 34.69 4.72
C LEU A 135 -3.12 36.23 4.68
N ALA A 136 -3.64 36.85 3.62
CA ALA A 136 -3.71 38.31 3.52
C ALA A 136 -4.73 38.94 4.48
N LEU A 137 -5.84 38.26 4.78
CA LEU A 137 -6.82 38.72 5.78
C LEU A 137 -6.30 38.57 7.22
N ILE A 138 -5.53 37.52 7.51
CA ILE A 138 -4.88 37.37 8.83
C ILE A 138 -3.74 38.37 9.01
N ALA A 139 -2.86 38.53 8.01
CA ALA A 139 -1.71 39.44 8.10
C ALA A 139 -2.12 40.89 8.42
N ARG A 140 -3.30 41.31 7.96
CA ARG A 140 -3.87 42.66 8.20
C ARG A 140 -4.47 42.87 9.60
N SER A 141 -4.53 41.85 10.46
CA SER A 141 -5.12 41.97 11.80
C SER A 141 -4.44 41.07 12.82
N LEU A 142 -3.82 41.68 13.85
CA LEU A 142 -3.17 40.94 14.94
C LEU A 142 -4.16 40.11 15.78
N THR A 143 -5.42 40.56 15.90
CA THR A 143 -6.47 39.80 16.59
C THR A 143 -6.90 38.59 15.76
N ASN A 144 -7.00 38.73 14.44
CA ASN A 144 -7.24 37.59 13.55
C ASN A 144 -6.07 36.60 13.59
N ARG A 145 -4.80 37.08 13.65
CA ARG A 145 -3.64 36.18 13.78
C ARG A 145 -3.70 35.38 15.07
N LYS A 146 -3.92 36.04 16.21
CA LYS A 146 -4.10 35.35 17.50
C LYS A 146 -5.29 34.39 17.49
N LYS A 147 -6.37 34.67 16.76
CA LYS A 147 -7.52 33.75 16.65
C LYS A 147 -7.25 32.56 15.71
N ALA A 148 -6.39 32.72 14.70
CA ALA A 148 -5.99 31.64 13.79
C ALA A 148 -4.90 30.73 14.37
N GLN A 149 -3.99 31.27 15.19
CA GLN A 149 -2.92 30.55 15.91
C GLN A 149 -3.41 29.76 17.12
N ASN A 150 -4.72 29.74 17.39
CA ASN A 150 -5.33 28.98 18.48
C ASN A 150 -6.40 28.05 17.90
N GLY A 151 -6.66 26.95 18.59
CA GLY A 151 -7.67 25.97 18.17
C GLY A 151 -9.06 26.58 17.97
N LEU A 152 -9.82 26.04 17.01
CA LEU A 152 -11.18 26.51 16.71
C LEU A 152 -12.12 26.22 17.89
N THR A 153 -12.50 27.27 18.60
CA THR A 153 -13.39 27.17 19.79
C THR A 153 -14.87 27.12 19.44
N ASP A 154 -15.27 27.49 18.22
CA ASP A 154 -16.67 27.46 17.77
C ASP A 154 -17.17 26.01 17.67
N GLN A 155 -18.26 25.70 18.40
CA GLN A 155 -18.91 24.40 18.38
C GLN A 155 -19.41 24.01 16.98
N ARG A 156 -19.73 24.99 16.11
CA ARG A 156 -20.18 24.76 14.73
C ARG A 156 -19.08 24.14 13.87
N SER A 157 -17.82 24.46 14.15
CA SER A 157 -16.65 23.90 13.46
C SER A 157 -16.28 22.49 13.91
N ARG A 158 -17.05 21.86 14.81
CA ARG A 158 -16.85 20.46 15.21
C ARG A 158 -17.74 19.53 14.40
N TRP A 159 -17.31 18.29 14.25
CA TRP A 159 -18.06 17.22 13.60
C TRP A 159 -19.24 16.75 14.45
N VAL A 160 -20.38 16.49 13.81
CA VAL A 160 -21.62 16.09 14.49
C VAL A 160 -21.39 14.72 15.13
N ASN A 161 -21.68 14.61 16.44
CA ASN A 161 -21.46 13.40 17.24
C ASN A 161 -20.02 12.84 17.21
N GLY A 162 -19.03 13.62 16.76
CA GLY A 162 -17.66 13.14 16.54
C GLY A 162 -17.53 12.16 15.36
N VAL A 163 -18.52 12.09 14.47
CA VAL A 163 -18.50 11.25 13.28
C VAL A 163 -17.99 12.05 12.09
N ILE A 164 -17.01 11.49 11.38
CA ILE A 164 -16.39 12.08 10.19
C ILE A 164 -16.64 11.15 8.99
N PRO A 165 -17.60 11.51 8.11
CA PRO A 165 -17.77 10.84 6.83
C PRO A 165 -16.53 11.05 5.96
N TYR A 166 -16.04 9.99 5.31
CA TYR A 166 -14.84 10.07 4.47
C TYR A 166 -14.95 9.32 3.14
N TYR A 167 -14.22 9.82 2.14
CA TYR A 167 -13.93 9.10 0.91
C TYR A 167 -12.42 9.10 0.66
N ILE A 168 -11.90 8.02 0.07
CA ILE A 168 -10.51 7.92 -0.39
C ILE A 168 -10.54 7.98 -1.92
N ALA A 169 -9.94 9.02 -2.49
CA ALA A 169 -9.89 9.22 -3.93
C ALA A 169 -9.09 8.10 -4.63
N GLU A 170 -9.30 7.97 -5.94
CA GLU A 170 -8.41 7.19 -6.80
C GLU A 170 -6.98 7.77 -6.77
N GLY A 171 -5.99 6.93 -7.09
CA GLY A 171 -4.57 7.31 -7.11
C GLY A 171 -3.74 6.81 -5.92
N PHE A 172 -4.37 6.28 -4.87
CA PHE A 172 -3.67 5.53 -3.82
C PHE A 172 -3.63 4.04 -4.14
N ASN A 173 -2.45 3.42 -4.05
CA ASN A 173 -2.33 1.95 -4.11
C ASN A 173 -2.85 1.28 -2.81
N LEU A 174 -3.06 -0.04 -2.82
CA LEU A 174 -3.65 -0.74 -1.66
C LEU A 174 -2.82 -0.59 -0.36
N THR A 175 -1.50 -0.51 -0.46
CA THR A 175 -0.62 -0.26 0.71
C THR A 175 -0.88 1.13 1.29
N GLN A 176 -0.97 2.15 0.43
CA GLN A 176 -1.29 3.53 0.81
C GLN A 176 -2.70 3.65 1.42
N GLN A 177 -3.72 3.03 0.81
CA GLN A 177 -5.07 2.95 1.39
C GLN A 177 -5.07 2.25 2.77
N GLY A 178 -4.30 1.16 2.90
CA GLY A 178 -4.06 0.47 4.16
C GLY A 178 -3.49 1.36 5.26
N ILE A 179 -2.54 2.23 4.93
CA ILE A 179 -1.95 3.20 5.86
C ILE A 179 -2.97 4.27 6.27
N ILE A 180 -3.82 4.75 5.34
CA ILE A 180 -4.91 5.70 5.63
C ILE A 180 -5.94 5.06 6.59
N TRP A 181 -6.37 3.82 6.35
CA TRP A 181 -7.27 3.10 7.25
C TRP A 181 -6.64 2.83 8.63
N ASP A 182 -5.38 2.41 8.70
CA ASP A 182 -4.70 2.15 9.98
C ASP A 182 -4.49 3.45 10.80
N ALA A 183 -4.27 4.59 10.13
CA ALA A 183 -4.23 5.91 10.76
C ALA A 183 -5.59 6.29 11.37
N MET A 184 -6.68 6.16 10.61
CA MET A 184 -8.05 6.45 11.06
C MET A 184 -8.51 5.53 12.19
N ASN A 185 -8.20 4.23 12.10
CA ASN A 185 -8.55 3.23 13.11
C ASN A 185 -7.80 3.49 14.42
N ASP A 186 -6.50 3.76 14.36
CA ASP A 186 -5.69 4.06 15.55
C ASP A 186 -6.13 5.38 16.21
N PHE A 187 -6.38 6.43 15.42
CA PHE A 187 -6.97 7.68 15.90
C PHE A 187 -8.33 7.45 16.58
N SER A 188 -9.18 6.60 15.99
CA SER A 188 -10.49 6.22 16.56
C SER A 188 -10.37 5.32 17.80
N SER A 189 -9.23 4.68 18.03
CA SER A 189 -8.98 3.85 19.23
C SER A 189 -8.55 4.69 20.43
N GLN A 190 -7.89 5.82 20.18
CA GLN A 190 -7.36 6.74 21.19
C GLN A 190 -8.30 7.92 21.48
N THR A 191 -9.36 8.12 20.70
CA THR A 191 -10.28 9.26 20.80
C THR A 191 -11.76 8.85 20.70
N CYS A 192 -12.66 9.79 21.00
CA CYS A 192 -14.09 9.63 20.75
C CYS A 192 -14.47 9.74 19.26
N ILE A 193 -13.58 10.21 18.39
CA ILE A 193 -13.85 10.41 16.96
C ILE A 193 -14.01 9.06 16.24
N LYS A 194 -14.89 9.02 15.24
CA LYS A 194 -15.18 7.83 14.43
C LYS A 194 -15.25 8.20 12.95
N PHE A 195 -14.49 7.49 12.12
CA PHE A 195 -14.55 7.63 10.66
C PHE A 195 -15.58 6.65 10.09
N GLN A 196 -16.42 7.13 9.16
CA GLN A 196 -17.41 6.30 8.47
C GLN A 196 -17.30 6.51 6.95
N PRO A 197 -17.40 5.46 6.12
CA PRO A 197 -17.45 5.65 4.67
C PRO A 197 -18.59 6.58 4.27
N LEU A 198 -18.34 7.50 3.35
CA LEU A 198 -19.32 8.46 2.85
C LEU A 198 -20.56 7.74 2.29
N SER A 199 -21.74 8.22 2.68
CA SER A 199 -23.02 7.83 2.13
C SER A 199 -23.75 9.07 1.59
N ASP A 200 -24.70 9.62 2.36
CA ASP A 200 -25.54 10.77 1.97
C ASP A 200 -25.19 12.07 2.75
N ASP A 201 -24.07 12.07 3.48
CA ASP A 201 -23.66 13.20 4.31
C ASP A 201 -23.21 14.42 3.47
N PRO A 202 -23.74 15.64 3.75
CA PRO A 202 -23.32 16.85 3.05
C PRO A 202 -21.93 17.32 3.45
N ASP A 203 -21.46 16.93 4.63
CA ASP A 203 -20.17 17.32 5.20
C ASP A 203 -19.25 16.10 5.29
N SER A 204 -18.09 16.13 4.63
CA SER A 204 -17.19 14.97 4.59
C SER A 204 -15.74 15.34 4.30
N ILE A 205 -14.80 14.43 4.60
CA ILE A 205 -13.40 14.57 4.18
C ILE A 205 -13.08 13.72 2.95
N LEU A 206 -12.31 14.30 2.03
CA LEU A 206 -11.78 13.61 0.86
C LEU A 206 -10.26 13.47 1.01
N PHE A 207 -9.78 12.24 1.18
CA PHE A 207 -8.35 11.98 1.00
C PHE A 207 -8.03 12.04 -0.48
N GLN A 208 -7.25 13.05 -0.89
CA GLN A 208 -6.93 13.32 -2.28
C GLN A 208 -5.47 12.98 -2.55
N ALA A 209 -5.24 12.02 -3.45
CA ALA A 209 -3.92 11.77 -3.99
C ALA A 209 -3.48 12.98 -4.82
N THR A 210 -2.25 13.46 -4.61
CA THR A 210 -1.63 14.54 -5.39
C THR A 210 -0.22 14.15 -5.79
N SER A 211 0.30 14.76 -6.87
CA SER A 211 1.73 14.77 -7.21
C SER A 211 2.35 16.14 -6.89
N SER A 212 1.57 17.07 -6.33
CA SER A 212 2.06 18.38 -5.89
C SER A 212 2.85 18.26 -4.60
N ARG A 213 4.16 18.49 -4.71
CA ARG A 213 5.07 18.66 -3.57
C ARG A 213 4.62 19.76 -2.61
N ASP A 214 3.87 20.77 -3.05
CA ASP A 214 3.40 21.91 -2.24
C ASP A 214 2.13 21.57 -1.43
N GLU A 215 1.32 20.62 -1.87
CA GLU A 215 0.05 20.23 -1.19
C GLU A 215 0.23 19.04 -0.24
N CYS A 216 1.35 18.33 -0.37
CA CYS A 216 1.69 17.14 0.41
C CYS A 216 1.52 17.33 1.92
N GLY A 217 0.57 16.61 2.50
CA GLY A 217 0.29 16.66 3.93
C GLY A 217 -0.34 17.99 4.33
N SER A 218 -1.34 18.46 3.58
CA SER A 218 -2.12 19.66 3.93
C SER A 218 -3.62 19.37 4.11
N SER A 219 -4.27 20.11 5.00
CA SER A 219 -5.69 19.93 5.32
C SER A 219 -6.35 21.21 5.83
N GLN A 220 -7.69 21.26 5.80
CA GLN A 220 -8.47 22.33 6.44
C GLN A 220 -8.68 22.03 7.94
N VAL A 221 -8.83 23.07 8.76
CA VAL A 221 -9.02 22.93 10.22
C VAL A 221 -10.50 22.88 10.60
N GLY A 222 -10.91 21.88 11.38
CA GLY A 222 -12.30 21.63 11.78
C GLY A 222 -13.23 21.29 10.61
N ARG A 223 -14.50 21.04 10.92
CA ARG A 223 -15.59 20.94 9.93
C ARG A 223 -15.87 22.32 9.31
N LYS A 224 -15.79 22.42 7.98
CA LYS A 224 -16.12 23.63 7.20
C LYS A 224 -17.53 23.62 6.61
N GLY A 225 -18.12 22.44 6.46
CA GLY A 225 -19.33 22.21 5.67
C GLY A 225 -18.98 21.88 4.23
N GLY A 226 -19.71 20.95 3.60
CA GLY A 226 -19.35 20.41 2.29
C GLY A 226 -18.21 19.38 2.36
N VAL A 227 -17.72 18.98 1.18
CA VAL A 227 -16.50 18.15 1.05
C VAL A 227 -15.26 19.01 1.30
N GLN A 228 -14.39 18.57 2.20
CA GLN A 228 -13.10 19.22 2.49
C GLN A 228 -11.91 18.27 2.28
N ASN A 229 -10.85 18.77 1.65
CA ASN A 229 -9.75 17.91 1.18
C ASN A 229 -8.66 17.71 2.25
N VAL A 230 -8.09 16.50 2.25
CA VAL A 230 -6.84 16.12 2.93
C VAL A 230 -5.88 15.63 1.84
N TYR A 231 -4.88 16.43 1.51
CA TYR A 231 -3.96 16.15 0.41
C TYR A 231 -2.78 15.29 0.88
N LEU A 232 -2.56 14.17 0.21
CA LEU A 232 -1.43 13.27 0.45
C LEU A 232 -0.71 13.04 -0.88
N SER A 233 0.59 13.36 -0.91
CA SER A 233 1.42 13.13 -2.09
C SER A 233 1.76 11.66 -2.22
N VAL A 234 1.60 11.14 -3.43
CA VAL A 234 1.98 9.77 -3.82
C VAL A 234 3.22 9.73 -4.73
N ALA A 235 3.91 10.86 -4.89
CA ALA A 235 5.15 10.93 -5.68
C ALA A 235 6.33 10.34 -4.89
N ASP A 236 7.09 9.42 -5.49
CA ASP A 236 8.21 8.69 -4.87
C ASP A 236 9.24 9.60 -4.16
N ASP A 237 9.40 10.83 -4.66
CA ASP A 237 10.40 11.79 -4.20
C ASP A 237 9.96 12.66 -3.01
N ARG A 238 8.66 12.65 -2.67
CA ARG A 238 8.02 13.14 -1.43
C ARG A 238 6.67 12.44 -1.20
N ASP A 239 6.70 11.16 -0.86
CA ASP A 239 5.53 10.46 -0.33
C ASP A 239 5.21 11.00 1.07
N CYS A 240 3.94 11.33 1.33
CA CYS A 240 3.45 11.68 2.66
C CYS A 240 2.23 10.87 3.11
N VAL A 241 1.95 9.75 2.45
CA VAL A 241 1.07 8.68 2.94
C VAL A 241 1.79 7.89 4.06
N SER A 242 1.98 8.55 5.19
CA SER A 242 2.50 7.92 6.41
C SER A 242 1.53 8.11 7.57
N LYS A 243 1.43 7.09 8.43
CA LYS A 243 0.46 7.06 9.54
C LYS A 243 0.52 8.32 10.41
N GLY A 244 1.73 8.77 10.77
CA GLY A 244 1.93 9.97 11.59
C GLY A 244 1.50 11.27 10.89
N ILE A 245 1.81 11.44 9.60
CA ILE A 245 1.36 12.63 8.85
C ILE A 245 -0.17 12.63 8.73
N ILE A 246 -0.77 11.49 8.41
CA ILE A 246 -2.22 11.36 8.29
C ILE A 246 -2.90 11.66 9.63
N GLN A 247 -2.42 11.08 10.74
CA GLN A 247 -2.92 11.40 12.08
C GLN A 247 -2.80 12.88 12.43
N HIS A 248 -1.70 13.54 12.06
CA HIS A 248 -1.56 15.00 12.21
C HIS A 248 -2.62 15.76 11.40
N LYS A 249 -2.90 15.37 10.14
CA LYS A 249 -3.99 16.01 9.37
C LYS A 249 -5.37 15.71 9.94
N LEU A 250 -5.57 14.53 10.53
CA LEU A 250 -6.80 14.23 11.28
C LEU A 250 -6.94 15.10 12.55
N MET A 251 -5.84 15.46 13.23
CA MET A 251 -5.88 16.42 14.34
C MET A 251 -6.27 17.83 13.88
N HIS A 252 -5.86 18.25 12.68
CA HIS A 252 -6.35 19.51 12.09
C HIS A 252 -7.85 19.42 11.75
N VAL A 253 -8.30 18.32 11.16
CA VAL A 253 -9.68 18.14 10.67
C VAL A 253 -10.74 18.18 11.79
N VAL A 254 -10.42 17.75 13.01
CA VAL A 254 -11.37 17.57 14.14
C VAL A 254 -11.87 18.88 14.76
#